data_AF-A0A7I7LLA5-F1
#
_entry.id   AF-A0A7I7LLA5-F1
#
_cell.length_a   1.000
_cell.length_b   1.000
_cell.length_c   1.000
_cell.angle_alpha   90.00
_cell.angle_beta   90.00
_cell.angle_gamma   90.00
#
_symmetry.space_group_name_H-M   'P 1'
#
loop_
_entity.id
_entity.type
_entity.pdbx_description
1 polymer ?
#
loop_
_entity_poly.entity_id
_entity_poly.type
_entity_poly.pdbx_seq_one_letter_code
_entity_poly.pdbx_strand_id
1 'polypeptide(L)' 'MDAVADIAEGKAGKSKYVDNGWPTTDPDDHAVSELVTDRTGALSPFGEVVFPLAADDLPYLHPVTVVNR' A
#
# COMPACT_ATOMS: atom_id res chain seq x y z
N MET A 1 36.58 26.12 -34.59
CA MET A 1 35.93 24.89 -35.06
C MET A 1 36.18 23.83 -33.98
N ASP A 2 35.27 23.29 -33.17
CA ASP A 2 33.81 23.37 -33.08
C ASP A 2 33.33 22.81 -31.70
N ALA A 3 33.89 23.28 -30.59
CA ALA A 3 33.53 22.74 -29.26
C ALA A 3 32.15 23.17 -28.72
N VAL A 4 31.43 24.04 -29.45
CA VAL A 4 30.12 24.58 -29.03
C VAL A 4 28.96 23.76 -29.60
N ALA A 5 29.20 22.98 -30.66
CA ALA A 5 28.17 22.17 -31.33
C ALA A 5 27.83 20.89 -30.54
N ASP A 6 28.79 20.30 -29.82
CA ASP A 6 28.62 19.01 -29.13
C ASP A 6 27.71 19.05 -27.89
N ILE A 7 27.42 20.23 -27.33
CA ILE A 7 26.57 20.36 -26.14
C ILE A 7 25.08 20.31 -26.51
N ALA A 8 24.72 20.67 -27.74
CA ALA A 8 23.33 20.68 -28.21
C ALA A 8 22.82 19.27 -28.52
N GLU A 9 23.65 18.40 -29.10
CA GLU A 9 23.29 17.02 -29.50
C GLU A 9 22.98 16.12 -28.28
N GLY A 10 23.72 16.30 -27.16
CA GLY A 10 23.61 15.46 -25.95
C GLY A 10 22.35 15.69 -25.09
N LYS A 11 21.49 16.65 -25.44
CA LYS A 11 20.21 16.92 -24.74
C LYS A 11 18.99 16.31 -25.43
N ALA A 12 19.09 15.91 -26.70
CA ALA A 12 17.94 15.44 -27.48
C ALA A 12 17.40 14.06 -27.04
N GLY A 13 18.22 13.24 -26.35
CA GLY A 13 17.88 11.86 -25.99
C GLY A 13 17.63 11.58 -24.50
N LYS A 14 17.72 12.59 -23.62
CA LYS A 14 17.40 12.38 -22.20
C LYS A 14 15.90 12.52 -22.05
N SER A 15 15.21 11.43 -21.72
CA SER A 15 13.82 11.49 -21.31
C SER A 15 13.72 12.56 -20.21
N LYS A 16 12.98 13.63 -20.50
CA LYS A 16 12.70 14.68 -19.52
C LYS A 16 12.22 13.99 -18.24
N TYR A 17 12.75 14.40 -17.09
CA TYR A 17 12.29 13.91 -15.81
C TYR A 17 10.76 14.03 -15.77
N VAL A 18 10.09 12.89 -15.66
CA VAL A 18 8.65 12.82 -15.45
C VAL A 18 8.50 12.72 -13.96
N ASP A 19 7.95 13.78 -13.35
CA ASP A 19 7.53 13.72 -11.97
C ASP A 19 6.48 12.60 -11.86
N ASN A 20 6.70 11.66 -10.94
CA ASN A 20 5.82 10.51 -10.75
C ASN A 20 4.44 10.92 -10.20
N GLY A 21 4.18 12.21 -9.99
CA GLY A 21 2.87 12.70 -9.60
C GLY A 21 2.49 12.18 -8.23
N TRP A 22 3.43 12.24 -7.28
CA TRP A 22 3.10 12.04 -5.88
C TRP A 22 1.91 12.95 -5.54
N PRO A 23 0.90 12.46 -4.80
CA PRO A 23 -0.27 13.25 -4.48
C PRO A 23 0.17 14.61 -3.91
N THR A 24 -0.19 15.68 -4.60
CA THR A 24 0.13 17.02 -4.13
C THR A 24 -0.87 17.34 -3.03
N THR A 25 -0.43 17.24 -1.78
CA THR A 25 -1.21 17.72 -0.64
C THR A 25 -1.22 19.25 -0.66
N ASP A 26 -2.30 19.87 -0.18
CA ASP A 26 -2.32 21.33 0.05
C ASP A 26 -1.10 21.73 0.92
N PRO A 27 -0.66 23.00 0.90
CA PRO A 27 0.50 23.43 1.69
C PRO A 27 0.38 23.14 3.20
N ASP A 28 -0.85 23.07 3.70
CA ASP A 28 -1.20 22.75 5.09
C ASP A 28 -1.49 21.26 5.32
N ASP A 29 -1.41 20.43 4.27
CA ASP A 29 -1.77 19.02 4.30
C ASP A 29 -0.50 18.15 4.36
N HIS A 30 -0.47 17.27 5.35
CA HIS A 30 0.70 16.51 5.74
C HIS A 30 0.72 15.16 5.03
N ALA A 31 1.87 14.78 4.48
CA ALA A 31 2.05 13.43 3.93
C ALA A 31 1.74 12.38 5.00
N VAL A 32 0.66 11.62 4.78
CA VAL A 32 0.27 10.53 5.68
C VAL A 32 1.30 9.42 5.56
N SER A 33 2.03 9.18 6.65
CA SER A 33 2.96 8.07 6.80
C SER A 33 2.59 7.27 8.03
N GLU A 34 3.07 6.03 8.17
CA GLU A 34 2.84 5.22 9.38
C GLU A 34 3.26 5.94 10.68
N LEU A 35 4.21 6.89 10.61
CA LEU A 35 4.65 7.70 11.75
C LEU A 35 3.59 8.72 12.21
N VAL A 36 2.77 9.21 11.28
CA VAL A 36 1.73 10.22 11.51
C VAL A 36 0.36 9.56 11.72
N THR A 37 0.28 8.23 11.54
CA THR A 37 -0.95 7.46 11.75
C THR A 37 -1.16 7.19 13.25
N ASP A 38 -2.42 7.12 13.67
CA ASP A 38 -2.84 6.86 15.06
C ASP A 38 -2.42 5.47 15.59
N ARG A 39 -2.19 4.52 14.67
CA ARG A 39 -1.83 3.14 14.99
C ARG A 39 -0.68 2.61 14.13
N THR A 40 0.45 2.30 14.74
CA THR A 40 1.61 1.71 14.05
C THR A 40 1.37 0.25 13.64
N GLY A 41 1.84 -0.13 12.45
CA GLY A 41 1.84 -1.52 11.95
C GLY A 41 0.65 -1.89 11.08
N ALA A 42 0.64 -3.13 10.59
CA ALA A 42 -0.45 -3.63 9.76
C ALA A 42 -1.74 -3.76 10.59
N LEU A 43 -2.77 -2.99 10.22
CA LEU A 43 -4.11 -3.17 10.77
C LEU A 43 -4.57 -4.62 10.53
N SER A 44 -5.23 -5.20 11.52
CA SER A 44 -5.82 -6.52 11.38
C SER A 44 -6.69 -6.57 10.12
N PRO A 45 -6.59 -7.63 9.29
CA PRO A 45 -7.49 -7.79 8.14
C PRO A 45 -8.96 -7.95 8.58
N PHE A 46 -9.19 -8.24 9.86
CA PHE A 46 -10.52 -8.34 10.47
C PHE A 46 -10.97 -7.03 11.13
N GLY A 47 -10.24 -5.93 10.94
CA GLY A 47 -10.57 -4.63 11.52
C GLY A 47 -10.57 -4.67 13.05
N GLU A 48 -11.73 -4.38 13.65
CA GLU A 48 -11.92 -4.29 15.10
C GLU A 48 -12.30 -5.61 15.77
N VAL A 49 -12.41 -6.70 15.00
CA VAL A 49 -12.77 -8.02 15.54
C VAL A 49 -11.67 -8.55 16.47
N VAL A 50 -12.05 -8.86 17.71
CA VAL A 50 -11.18 -9.47 18.72
C VAL A 50 -11.34 -10.99 18.70
N PHE A 51 -10.22 -11.71 18.68
CA PHE A 51 -10.19 -13.17 18.72
C PHE A 51 -9.77 -13.68 20.11
N PRO A 52 -10.19 -14.90 20.51
CA PRO A 52 -11.11 -15.79 19.78
C PRO A 52 -12.57 -15.31 19.86
N LEU A 53 -13.36 -15.64 18.83
CA LEU A 53 -14.82 -15.46 18.87
C LEU A 53 -15.47 -16.49 19.80
N ALA A 54 -16.66 -16.17 20.32
CA ALA A 54 -17.46 -17.14 21.04
C ALA A 54 -17.84 -18.31 20.12
N ALA A 55 -17.91 -19.53 20.67
CA ALA A 55 -18.15 -20.73 19.88
C ALA A 55 -19.49 -20.69 19.11
N ASP A 56 -20.51 -20.06 19.70
CA ASP A 56 -21.84 -19.93 19.10
C ASP A 56 -21.87 -18.95 17.91
N ASP A 57 -20.88 -18.06 17.79
CA ASP A 57 -20.74 -17.12 16.68
C ASP A 57 -19.92 -17.67 15.51
N LEU A 58 -19.25 -18.81 15.71
CA LEU A 58 -18.44 -19.44 14.67
C LEU A 58 -19.34 -20.15 13.66
N PRO A 59 -19.15 -19.95 12.33
CA PRO A 59 -19.86 -20.72 11.30
C PRO A 59 -19.34 -22.16 11.19
N TYR A 60 -18.60 -22.65 12.18
CA TYR A 60 -17.98 -23.97 12.19
C TYR A 60 -19.02 -25.04 12.54
N LEU A 61 -19.17 -26.04 11.67
CA LEU A 61 -19.96 -27.23 11.93
C LEU A 61 -19.02 -28.43 12.09
N HIS A 62 -19.09 -29.08 13.24
CA HIS A 62 -18.30 -30.29 13.49
C HIS A 62 -18.85 -31.45 12.64
N PRO A 63 -18.06 -32.04 11.73
CA PRO A 63 -18.54 -33.14 10.91
C PRO A 63 -18.82 -34.37 11.76
N VAL A 64 -19.98 -34.99 11.56
CA VAL A 64 -20.36 -36.24 12.22
C VAL A 64 -20.49 -37.33 11.17
N THR A 65 -19.67 -38.36 11.29
CA THR A 65 -19.74 -39.55 10.43
C THR A 65 -20.64 -40.60 11.07
N VAL A 66 -21.70 -41.01 10.37
CA VAL A 66 -22.53 -42.16 10.75
C VAL A 66 -22.02 -43.39 10.01
N VAL A 67 -21.54 -44.39 10.75
CA VAL A 67 -21.12 -45.68 10.17
C VAL A 67 -22.34 -46.55 9.85
N ASN A 68 -22.31 -47.27 8.73
CA ASN A 68 -23.36 -48.27 8.43
C ASN A 68 -23.35 -49.36 9.50
N ARG A 69 -24.55 -49.71 9.99
CA ARG A 69 -24.78 -50.79 10.94
C ARG A 69 -25.00 -52.11 10.21
#